data_AF-A0A673I705-F1
#
_entry.id   AF-A0A673I705-F1
#
_cell.length_a   1.000
_cell.length_b   1.000
_cell.length_c   1.000
_cell.angle_alpha   90.00
_cell.angle_beta   90.00
_cell.angle_gamma   90.00
#
_symmetry.space_group_name_H-M   'P 1'
#
loop_
_entity.id
_entity.type
_entity.pdbx_description
1 polymer ?
#
loop_
_entity_poly.entity_id
_entity_poly.type
_entity_poly.pdbx_seq_one_letter_code
_entity_poly.pdbx_strand_id
1 'polypeptide(L)'
;MVDTQTFAWPVGFGLSALDLDELDDSSHSMDMKPFSTLDYSTISGIEYEPSPAQSEAPDMMDLTHMYSYRAQENYSSYRAQQLSNDIQRWPKLLENSYFHHAAKNDSIKLEPESPPQFVENSLLFSKPPEDPSSSVLNIECRVCGDKASGFHYGVHACEGCKGFFRRTIRLKLVYDHCDLHCRIHKKSRNKCQYCRFQKCLMVGMSHNAIRFGRMPQAEKEKLLAEFSSDVDHIHPESADLRALARHLYESYLKYFPLTKAKARAILSGKTSDSAPFVIHDMKSLLEGEQMINSRQMPAQELRRAEMSVMHEVELRFFHSCQSRSAEAVSEVTEFAKSIPGFVSLDLNDQVTLLKYGVIEVLIIMIAPLMNKDGTLISYGQIFMTREFLKSLRKPFCEMMEPKFEFSVRFNALELDDSDMALFLAVIILSGDRPGLLNVKPIEDLQETVLHALELQLKTSHPDSLQLFAKVLQKMTDLRQLVTDHVQLIQLLKETEVDWCLHPLLQEIMRDLY
;
A
#
# COMPACT_ATOMS: atom_id res chain seq x y z
N MET A 1 -33.91 39.34 37.79
CA MET A 1 -32.56 39.42 38.38
C MET A 1 -31.72 38.29 37.79
N VAL A 2 -31.03 38.61 36.69
CA VAL A 2 -29.60 38.34 36.39
C VAL A 2 -28.88 37.55 37.51
N ASP A 3 -28.19 36.42 37.29
CA ASP A 3 -27.07 36.21 36.36
C ASP A 3 -26.85 34.72 36.00
N THR A 4 -26.41 34.49 34.76
CA THR A 4 -25.86 33.26 34.19
C THR A 4 -24.35 33.46 33.95
N GLN A 5 -23.50 32.51 34.35
CA GLN A 5 -22.11 32.44 33.87
C GLN A 5 -21.76 31.06 33.32
N THR A 6 -21.67 31.01 32.00
CA THR A 6 -21.01 30.02 31.16
C THR A 6 -19.51 30.34 31.07
N PHE A 7 -18.65 29.34 31.23
CA PHE A 7 -17.21 29.46 30.99
C PHE A 7 -16.92 29.24 29.50
N ALA A 8 -16.51 30.32 28.82
CA ALA A 8 -15.95 30.33 27.47
C ALA A 8 -14.42 30.41 27.56
N TRP A 9 -13.72 29.61 26.76
CA TRP A 9 -12.27 29.68 26.56
C TRP A 9 -11.94 30.75 25.50
N PRO A 10 -10.93 31.62 25.71
CA PRO A 10 -10.65 32.71 24.78
C PRO A 10 -9.72 32.28 23.65
N VAL A 11 -10.07 32.73 22.44
CA VAL A 11 -9.25 32.76 21.23
C VAL A 11 -8.45 34.07 21.22
N GLY A 12 -7.17 33.99 20.88
CA GLY A 12 -6.41 35.10 20.28
C GLY A 12 -5.50 35.92 21.20
N PHE A 13 -4.19 35.81 20.98
CA PHE A 13 -3.24 36.90 21.17
C PHE A 13 -2.30 36.96 19.96
N GLY A 14 -2.12 38.16 19.41
CA GLY A 14 -1.14 38.48 18.38
C GLY A 14 -0.20 39.59 18.85
N LEU A 15 0.87 39.77 18.07
CA LEU A 15 1.99 40.75 18.14
C LEU A 15 3.09 40.35 19.15
N SER A 16 4.39 40.38 18.84
CA SER A 16 5.17 41.23 17.92
C SER A 16 6.48 40.57 17.44
N ALA A 17 6.99 41.04 16.29
CA ALA A 17 8.30 40.75 15.73
C ALA A 17 9.45 41.39 16.53
N LEU A 18 10.54 40.64 16.76
CA LEU A 18 11.92 41.14 16.86
C LEU A 18 12.89 39.99 16.51
N ASP A 19 13.91 40.37 15.75
CA ASP A 19 14.93 39.58 15.05
C ASP A 19 15.86 38.75 15.94
N LEU A 20 16.35 37.63 15.41
CA LEU A 20 17.76 37.21 15.54
C LEU A 20 18.13 36.15 14.48
N ASP A 21 19.21 36.49 13.78
CA ASP A 21 19.81 35.87 12.60
C ASP A 21 20.42 34.47 12.80
N GLU A 22 20.62 33.83 11.64
CA GLU A 22 21.66 32.85 11.28
C GLU A 22 21.77 31.55 12.08
N LEU A 23 21.19 30.47 11.54
CA LEU A 23 21.82 29.15 11.54
C LEU A 23 21.49 28.38 10.24
N ASP A 24 22.58 28.00 9.58
CA ASP A 24 22.78 27.44 8.25
C ASP A 24 21.99 26.15 7.95
N ASP A 25 21.40 26.09 6.76
CA ASP A 25 20.55 25.02 6.24
C ASP A 25 21.35 24.19 5.22
N SER A 26 22.14 23.23 5.68
CA SER A 26 22.90 22.34 4.80
C SER A 26 22.11 21.07 4.45
N SER A 27 21.06 21.20 3.64
CA SER A 27 20.43 20.07 2.95
C SER A 27 21.23 19.72 1.69
N HIS A 28 22.15 18.76 1.77
CA HIS A 28 22.84 18.24 0.60
C HIS A 28 21.92 17.33 -0.23
N SER A 29 21.36 17.93 -1.28
CA SER A 29 20.90 17.24 -2.49
C SER A 29 22.07 16.51 -3.15
N MET A 30 21.90 15.25 -3.54
CA MET A 30 22.83 14.55 -4.43
C MET A 30 22.14 14.18 -5.74
N ASP A 31 22.81 14.62 -6.81
CA ASP A 31 22.46 14.48 -8.21
C ASP A 31 22.23 13.03 -8.66
N MET A 32 21.12 12.83 -9.38
CA MET A 32 20.95 11.73 -10.33
C MET A 32 20.91 12.30 -11.74
N LYS A 33 21.75 11.75 -12.62
CA LYS A 33 22.02 12.19 -13.99
C LYS A 33 20.75 12.31 -14.85
N PRO A 34 20.57 13.40 -15.63
CA PRO A 34 19.55 13.46 -16.67
C PRO A 34 20.01 12.74 -17.95
N PHE A 35 19.10 12.03 -18.61
CA PHE A 35 19.28 11.57 -19.99
C PHE A 35 19.10 12.77 -20.93
N SER A 36 20.14 13.13 -21.67
CA SER A 36 20.11 14.19 -22.70
C SER A 36 19.56 13.65 -24.03
N THR A 37 18.48 14.23 -24.52
CA THR A 37 18.11 14.19 -25.94
C THR A 37 18.78 15.34 -26.68
N LEU A 38 19.45 15.00 -27.78
CA LEU A 38 20.23 15.86 -28.65
C LEU A 38 19.39 16.95 -29.36
N ASP A 39 20.04 18.10 -29.52
CA ASP A 39 19.62 19.27 -30.28
C ASP A 39 19.38 19.00 -31.77
N TYR A 40 18.37 19.65 -32.35
CA TYR A 40 18.50 20.21 -33.69
C TYR A 40 17.54 21.40 -33.86
N SER A 41 18.11 22.60 -33.91
CA SER A 41 17.46 23.79 -34.47
C SER A 41 18.36 24.36 -35.56
N THR A 42 17.70 24.77 -36.64
CA THR A 42 18.03 25.82 -37.64
C THR A 42 18.07 25.29 -39.07
N ILE A 43 17.09 25.70 -39.88
CA ILE A 43 17.32 26.53 -41.08
C ILE A 43 16.05 27.34 -41.33
N SER A 44 16.28 28.64 -41.48
CA SER A 44 15.36 29.72 -41.80
C SER A 44 15.04 29.83 -43.29
N GLY A 45 13.85 30.35 -43.58
CA GLY A 45 13.62 31.33 -44.65
C GLY A 45 12.92 30.82 -45.92
N ILE A 46 11.73 31.34 -46.19
CA ILE A 46 11.48 32.37 -47.22
C ILE A 46 9.99 32.75 -47.20
N GLU A 47 9.73 34.04 -47.13
CA GLU A 47 8.44 34.71 -47.27
C GLU A 47 7.95 34.70 -48.72
N TYR A 48 6.63 34.60 -48.93
CA TYR A 48 5.95 35.37 -49.98
C TYR A 48 4.48 35.64 -49.60
N GLU A 49 4.06 36.86 -49.91
CA GLU A 49 2.88 37.61 -49.45
C GLU A 49 1.65 37.41 -50.41
N PRO A 50 0.50 38.13 -50.32
CA PRO A 50 -0.82 37.53 -50.03
C PRO A 50 -1.98 37.84 -51.03
N SER A 51 -3.18 37.33 -50.69
CA SER A 51 -4.55 37.81 -51.02
C SER A 51 -5.16 37.48 -52.40
N PRO A 52 -6.51 37.57 -52.61
CA PRO A 52 -7.60 37.99 -51.70
C PRO A 52 -8.85 37.09 -51.63
N ALA A 53 -9.77 37.54 -50.77
CA ALA A 53 -11.10 37.06 -50.39
C ALA A 53 -12.13 36.85 -51.52
N GLN A 54 -13.13 35.99 -51.28
CA GLN A 54 -14.51 36.20 -51.71
C GLN A 54 -15.52 35.69 -50.66
N SER A 55 -16.48 36.57 -50.38
CA SER A 55 -17.71 36.42 -49.60
C SER A 55 -18.70 35.47 -50.26
N GLU A 56 -19.60 34.86 -49.47
CA GLU A 56 -21.06 34.87 -49.70
C GLU A 56 -21.81 34.11 -48.58
N ALA A 57 -22.69 34.85 -47.89
CA ALA A 57 -23.96 34.36 -47.30
C ALA A 57 -25.07 34.99 -48.18
N PRO A 58 -26.32 34.48 -48.29
CA PRO A 58 -27.26 34.18 -47.19
C PRO A 58 -28.07 32.85 -47.43
N ASP A 59 -28.93 32.33 -46.56
CA ASP A 59 -30.33 32.77 -46.39
C ASP A 59 -31.10 32.03 -45.27
N MET A 60 -32.19 32.68 -44.83
CA MET A 60 -33.11 32.38 -43.72
C MET A 60 -34.08 31.19 -43.90
N MET A 61 -34.59 30.67 -42.76
CA MET A 61 -36.00 30.33 -42.39
C MET A 61 -36.02 29.09 -41.48
N ASP A 62 -36.90 28.85 -40.51
CA ASP A 62 -37.83 29.60 -39.65
C ASP A 62 -38.30 28.56 -38.59
N LEU A 63 -38.74 29.02 -37.42
CA LEU A 63 -39.22 28.25 -36.27
C LEU A 63 -40.46 27.41 -36.60
N THR A 64 -40.56 26.19 -36.05
CA THR A 64 -41.83 25.76 -35.39
C THR A 64 -41.68 24.57 -34.44
N HIS A 65 -42.51 24.61 -33.38
CA HIS A 65 -42.95 23.53 -32.47
C HIS A 65 -42.21 23.30 -31.13
N MET A 66 -42.55 24.21 -30.21
CA MET A 66 -42.65 23.99 -28.77
C MET A 66 -44.09 23.52 -28.44
N TYR A 67 -44.28 22.32 -27.87
CA TYR A 67 -45.47 21.99 -27.06
C TYR A 67 -45.11 20.98 -25.94
N SER A 68 -45.40 21.44 -24.72
CA SER A 68 -45.54 20.81 -23.40
C SER A 68 -45.89 19.32 -23.29
N TYR A 69 -45.44 18.65 -22.22
CA TYR A 69 -46.31 18.22 -21.10
C TYR A 69 -45.51 17.84 -19.84
N ARG A 70 -45.96 18.38 -18.69
CA ARG A 70 -45.62 18.03 -17.30
C ARG A 70 -46.50 16.87 -16.82
N ALA A 71 -46.07 16.25 -15.71
CA ALA A 71 -46.67 15.20 -14.86
C ALA A 71 -46.00 13.82 -15.11
N GLN A 72 -45.51 13.08 -14.11
CA GLN A 72 -46.06 12.86 -12.78
C GLN A 72 -44.97 12.60 -11.73
N GLU A 73 -45.02 13.37 -10.64
CA GLU A 73 -44.61 12.94 -9.30
C GLU A 73 -45.61 11.88 -8.81
N ASN A 74 -45.09 10.81 -8.20
CA ASN A 74 -45.75 9.80 -7.33
C ASN A 74 -45.32 8.38 -7.69
N TYR A 75 -44.14 7.95 -7.21
CA TYR A 75 -43.90 6.54 -6.89
C TYR A 75 -42.89 6.40 -5.74
N SER A 76 -43.17 7.12 -4.64
CA SER A 76 -42.37 7.14 -3.42
C SER A 76 -43.20 6.55 -2.27
N SER A 77 -43.51 5.24 -2.31
CA SER A 77 -44.15 4.58 -1.16
C SER A 77 -44.07 3.04 -1.10
N TYR A 78 -43.39 2.35 -2.03
CA TYR A 78 -43.37 0.87 -2.05
C TYR A 78 -41.98 0.24 -2.14
N ARG A 79 -40.93 0.93 -1.66
CA ARG A 79 -39.53 0.42 -1.69
C ARG A 79 -38.83 0.41 -0.33
N ALA A 80 -39.59 0.42 0.76
CA ALA A 80 -39.06 0.31 2.14
C ALA A 80 -39.19 -1.10 2.74
N GLN A 81 -39.52 -2.12 1.95
CA GLN A 81 -39.66 -3.51 2.39
C GLN A 81 -38.75 -4.50 1.62
N GLN A 82 -37.66 -4.00 1.04
CA GLN A 82 -36.76 -4.81 0.20
C GLN A 82 -35.27 -4.60 0.49
N LEU A 83 -34.96 -4.16 1.71
CA LEU A 83 -33.61 -4.05 2.26
C LEU A 83 -33.38 -4.99 3.47
N SER A 84 -34.39 -5.81 3.83
CA SER A 84 -34.32 -6.75 4.95
C SER A 84 -33.99 -8.19 4.54
N ASN A 85 -33.87 -8.52 3.25
CA ASN A 85 -33.79 -9.91 2.78
C ASN A 85 -32.50 -10.31 2.04
N ASP A 86 -31.53 -9.42 1.84
CA ASP A 86 -30.29 -9.76 1.11
C ASP A 86 -29.05 -9.97 1.99
N ILE A 87 -29.20 -9.85 3.32
CA ILE A 87 -28.10 -10.17 4.27
C ILE A 87 -28.10 -11.66 4.67
N GLN A 88 -29.14 -12.43 4.34
CA GLN A 88 -29.26 -13.85 4.72
C GLN A 88 -28.84 -14.87 3.65
N ARG A 89 -28.23 -14.48 2.52
CA ARG A 89 -27.91 -15.42 1.43
C ARG A 89 -26.44 -15.47 0.96
N TRP A 90 -25.51 -15.06 1.81
CA TRP A 90 -24.07 -15.20 1.57
C TRP A 90 -23.45 -16.34 2.38
N PRO A 91 -23.73 -17.61 2.02
CA PRO A 91 -22.61 -18.48 1.63
C PRO A 91 -23.03 -19.61 0.67
N LYS A 92 -22.64 -19.54 -0.61
CA LYS A 92 -22.55 -20.72 -1.52
C LYS A 92 -22.04 -20.34 -2.92
N LEU A 93 -20.82 -19.84 -3.06
CA LEU A 93 -20.14 -19.78 -4.38
C LEU A 93 -18.60 -19.86 -4.25
N LEU A 94 -18.09 -20.75 -3.39
CA LEU A 94 -16.67 -21.14 -3.39
C LEU A 94 -16.55 -22.64 -3.14
N GLU A 95 -17.03 -23.44 -4.08
CA GLU A 95 -16.65 -24.85 -4.18
C GLU A 95 -16.74 -25.31 -5.64
N ASN A 96 -15.61 -25.81 -6.15
CA ASN A 96 -15.37 -26.51 -7.42
C ASN A 96 -14.53 -25.76 -8.46
N SER A 97 -13.20 -25.89 -8.34
CA SER A 97 -12.34 -26.13 -9.50
C SER A 97 -10.93 -26.57 -9.09
N TYR A 98 -10.75 -27.83 -8.65
CA TYR A 98 -9.44 -28.49 -8.73
C TYR A 98 -9.57 -29.97 -9.13
N PHE A 99 -8.72 -30.31 -10.13
CA PHE A 99 -8.35 -31.62 -10.67
C PHE A 99 -9.29 -32.32 -11.66
N HIS A 100 -8.85 -32.38 -12.92
CA HIS A 100 -8.51 -33.62 -13.62
C HIS A 100 -7.79 -33.32 -14.95
N HIS A 101 -6.54 -33.76 -15.12
CA HIS A 101 -6.00 -34.06 -16.44
C HIS A 101 -5.22 -35.37 -16.38
N ALA A 102 -5.71 -36.35 -17.15
CA ALA A 102 -5.19 -37.69 -17.30
C ALA A 102 -4.18 -37.76 -18.45
N ALA A 103 -3.23 -38.69 -18.32
CA ALA A 103 -2.18 -39.03 -19.27
C ALA A 103 -2.69 -39.74 -20.54
N LYS A 104 -1.94 -39.63 -21.64
CA LYS A 104 -1.83 -40.65 -22.71
C LYS A 104 -0.50 -40.53 -23.47
N ASN A 105 0.15 -41.70 -23.63
CA ASN A 105 1.31 -41.99 -24.47
C ASN A 105 0.96 -42.00 -25.97
N ASP A 106 1.93 -41.74 -26.85
CA ASP A 106 2.27 -42.62 -27.99
C ASP A 106 3.64 -42.28 -28.63
N SER A 107 4.19 -43.26 -29.34
CA SER A 107 5.62 -43.53 -29.59
C SER A 107 6.17 -43.24 -31.01
N ILE A 108 7.44 -42.81 -31.07
CA ILE A 108 8.60 -43.22 -31.94
C ILE A 108 8.61 -42.96 -33.47
N LYS A 109 9.69 -42.29 -33.98
CA LYS A 109 10.69 -42.82 -34.97
C LYS A 109 11.93 -41.90 -35.20
N LEU A 110 13.08 -42.57 -35.45
CA LEU A 110 14.53 -42.20 -35.50
C LEU A 110 14.98 -41.42 -36.78
N GLU A 111 15.88 -40.41 -36.76
CA GLU A 111 17.39 -40.33 -36.73
C GLU A 111 18.07 -40.35 -38.14
N PRO A 112 19.24 -39.68 -38.42
CA PRO A 112 20.58 -40.12 -37.95
C PRO A 112 21.65 -39.02 -37.65
N GLU A 113 22.81 -39.49 -37.14
CA GLU A 113 23.98 -38.82 -36.50
C GLU A 113 24.99 -38.04 -37.37
N SER A 114 25.87 -37.26 -36.70
CA SER A 114 27.27 -36.98 -37.11
C SER A 114 28.21 -36.78 -35.88
N PRO A 115 29.53 -37.08 -35.99
CA PRO A 115 30.40 -37.61 -34.90
C PRO A 115 31.36 -36.58 -34.22
N PRO A 116 32.17 -36.97 -33.19
CA PRO A 116 32.47 -36.18 -31.99
C PRO A 116 33.88 -35.57 -31.90
N GLN A 117 34.08 -34.52 -31.08
CA GLN A 117 35.40 -34.22 -30.48
C GLN A 117 35.34 -33.63 -29.05
N PHE A 118 35.87 -34.47 -28.14
CA PHE A 118 36.74 -34.24 -26.99
C PHE A 118 36.28 -33.52 -25.71
N VAL A 119 36.57 -34.21 -24.61
CA VAL A 119 36.13 -34.07 -23.22
C VAL A 119 37.24 -33.44 -22.39
N GLU A 120 36.91 -32.57 -21.43
CA GLU A 120 37.71 -32.44 -20.22
C GLU A 120 36.80 -32.39 -18.97
N ASN A 121 37.02 -33.36 -18.09
CA ASN A 121 36.25 -33.66 -16.89
C ASN A 121 36.27 -32.52 -15.87
N SER A 122 35.09 -32.07 -15.42
CA SER A 122 34.92 -31.44 -14.11
C SER A 122 33.90 -32.25 -13.31
N LEU A 123 34.41 -32.93 -12.29
CA LEU A 123 33.67 -33.79 -11.38
C LEU A 123 32.52 -33.01 -10.71
N LEU A 124 31.31 -33.51 -10.90
CA LEU A 124 30.10 -33.10 -10.20
C LEU A 124 30.23 -33.38 -8.69
N PHE A 125 30.49 -32.36 -7.88
CA PHE A 125 30.14 -32.41 -6.46
C PHE A 125 28.62 -32.24 -6.33
N SER A 126 27.96 -33.34 -6.00
CA SER A 126 26.56 -33.38 -5.62
C SER A 126 26.32 -32.43 -4.44
N LYS A 127 25.45 -31.43 -4.64
CA LYS A 127 24.94 -30.58 -3.56
C LYS A 127 24.17 -31.48 -2.58
N PRO A 128 24.49 -31.54 -1.27
CA PRO A 128 23.72 -32.36 -0.35
C PRO A 128 22.32 -31.76 -0.15
N PRO A 129 21.31 -32.58 0.23
CA PRO A 129 19.93 -32.14 0.38
C PRO A 129 19.85 -31.02 1.43
N GLU A 130 19.09 -29.97 1.14
CA GLU A 130 18.73 -28.97 2.13
C GLU A 130 17.73 -29.60 3.12
N ASP A 131 18.11 -29.54 4.39
CA ASP A 131 17.34 -30.06 5.52
C ASP A 131 16.15 -29.12 5.79
N PRO A 132 14.89 -29.62 5.82
CA PRO A 132 13.68 -28.81 6.01
C PRO A 132 13.63 -28.04 7.34
N SER A 133 14.56 -28.31 8.25
CA SER A 133 14.63 -27.66 9.57
C SER A 133 15.38 -26.32 9.60
N SER A 134 16.01 -25.90 8.49
CA SER A 134 16.74 -24.61 8.43
C SER A 134 15.86 -23.39 8.11
N SER A 135 14.65 -23.61 7.59
CA SER A 135 13.66 -22.58 7.28
C SER A 135 12.91 -22.07 8.52
N VAL A 136 13.11 -22.68 9.69
CA VAL A 136 12.28 -22.48 10.90
C VAL A 136 12.76 -21.34 11.80
N LEU A 137 13.96 -20.78 11.58
CA LEU A 137 14.47 -19.66 12.38
C LEU A 137 14.74 -18.45 11.48
N ASN A 138 13.88 -17.43 11.54
CA ASN A 138 14.12 -16.11 10.95
C ASN A 138 15.22 -15.38 11.73
N ILE A 139 16.46 -15.87 11.64
CA ILE A 139 17.59 -15.34 12.39
C ILE A 139 18.01 -13.98 11.80
N GLU A 140 18.11 -12.98 12.67
CA GLU A 140 18.53 -11.63 12.30
C GLU A 140 20.06 -11.43 12.40
N CYS A 141 20.57 -10.50 11.59
CA CYS A 141 21.96 -10.08 11.63
C CYS A 141 22.23 -9.27 12.90
N ARG A 142 23.11 -9.78 13.76
CA ARG A 142 23.49 -9.14 15.04
C ARG A 142 24.08 -7.74 14.88
N VAL A 143 24.55 -7.38 13.69
CA VAL A 143 25.10 -6.04 13.40
C VAL A 143 24.01 -5.03 13.02
N CYS A 144 23.08 -5.39 12.13
CA CYS A 144 22.17 -4.40 11.52
C CYS A 144 20.68 -4.78 11.52
N GLY A 145 20.30 -5.93 12.09
CA GLY A 145 18.92 -6.42 12.12
C GLY A 145 18.37 -6.94 10.79
N ASP A 146 19.12 -6.87 9.70
CA ASP A 146 18.71 -7.47 8.41
C ASP A 146 18.73 -9.01 8.47
N LYS A 147 18.00 -9.70 7.59
CA LYS A 147 17.96 -11.18 7.56
C LYS A 147 19.39 -11.76 7.48
N ALA A 148 19.75 -12.62 8.42
CA ALA A 148 21.04 -13.30 8.40
C ALA A 148 21.07 -14.31 7.24
N SER A 149 22.16 -14.32 6.49
CA SER A 149 22.39 -15.32 5.44
C SER A 149 23.13 -16.55 5.97
N GLY A 150 23.56 -16.52 7.23
CA GLY A 150 24.28 -17.60 7.89
C GLY A 150 25.14 -17.11 9.04
N PHE A 151 26.03 -18.01 9.49
CA PHE A 151 27.00 -17.74 10.54
C PHE A 151 28.35 -17.36 9.90
N HIS A 152 28.69 -16.08 9.92
CA HIS A 152 29.86 -15.51 9.24
C HIS A 152 30.79 -14.87 10.25
N TYR A 153 32.08 -15.24 10.22
CA TYR A 153 33.11 -14.69 11.11
C TYR A 153 32.76 -14.81 12.60
N GLY A 154 32.07 -15.89 12.99
CA GLY A 154 31.70 -16.13 14.39
C GLY A 154 30.35 -15.57 14.84
N VAL A 155 29.55 -14.95 13.96
CA VAL A 155 28.23 -14.40 14.32
C VAL A 155 27.18 -14.58 13.23
N HIS A 156 25.90 -14.53 13.60
CA HIS A 156 24.82 -14.42 12.61
C HIS A 156 24.84 -13.06 11.92
N ALA A 157 25.09 -13.07 10.61
CA ALA A 157 25.23 -11.85 9.82
C ALA A 157 24.55 -11.94 8.45
N CYS A 158 24.12 -10.79 7.93
CA CYS A 158 23.64 -10.65 6.56
C CYS A 158 24.83 -10.56 5.58
N GLU A 159 24.57 -10.80 4.29
CA GLU A 159 25.59 -10.66 3.23
C GLU A 159 26.24 -9.27 3.21
N GLY A 160 25.48 -8.21 3.53
CA GLY A 160 26.00 -6.85 3.58
C GLY A 160 27.06 -6.64 4.65
N CYS A 161 26.84 -7.12 5.87
CA CYS A 161 27.81 -6.98 6.98
C CYS A 161 28.98 -7.95 6.85
N LYS A 162 28.73 -9.17 6.37
CA LYS A 162 29.78 -10.14 6.00
C LYS A 162 30.74 -9.54 4.97
N GLY A 163 30.21 -8.98 3.88
CA GLY A 163 31.00 -8.36 2.82
C GLY A 163 31.78 -7.14 3.30
N PHE A 164 31.13 -6.28 4.11
CA PHE A 164 31.77 -5.11 4.72
C PHE A 164 32.96 -5.52 5.60
N PHE A 165 32.74 -6.41 6.58
CA PHE A 165 33.80 -6.87 7.50
C PHE A 165 34.97 -7.48 6.74
N ARG A 166 34.69 -8.39 5.78
CA ARG A 166 35.73 -9.01 4.93
C ARG A 166 36.57 -7.96 4.21
N ARG A 167 35.93 -6.94 3.64
CA ARG A 167 36.61 -5.87 2.89
C ARG A 167 37.49 -5.03 3.81
N THR A 168 36.97 -4.61 4.97
CA THR A 168 37.72 -3.83 5.96
C THR A 168 38.99 -4.55 6.40
N ILE A 169 38.88 -5.84 6.74
CA ILE A 169 40.04 -6.64 7.16
C ILE A 169 41.02 -6.88 6.00
N ARG A 170 40.54 -7.34 4.83
CA ARG A 170 41.41 -7.68 3.69
C ARG A 170 42.19 -6.47 3.17
N LEU A 171 41.54 -5.31 3.12
CA LEU A 171 42.15 -4.08 2.61
C LEU A 171 42.79 -3.23 3.72
N LYS A 172 42.75 -3.68 4.98
CA LYS A 172 43.23 -2.94 6.15
C LYS A 172 42.71 -1.49 6.20
N LEU A 173 41.41 -1.32 5.95
CA LEU A 173 40.79 0.00 5.94
C LEU A 173 40.74 0.56 7.36
N VAL A 174 41.16 1.81 7.51
CA VAL A 174 41.02 2.60 8.73
C VAL A 174 39.96 3.66 8.46
N TYR A 175 38.99 3.77 9.35
CA TYR A 175 37.91 4.76 9.25
C TYR A 175 38.13 5.86 10.29
N ASP A 176 37.82 7.09 9.93
CA ASP A 176 37.86 8.22 10.84
C ASP A 176 36.97 7.97 12.07
N HIS A 177 37.46 8.39 13.23
CA HIS A 177 36.78 8.17 14.49
C HIS A 177 35.43 8.90 14.53
N CYS A 178 34.44 8.30 15.19
CA CYS A 178 33.13 8.90 15.39
C CYS A 178 32.66 8.67 16.83
N ASP A 179 32.48 9.77 17.56
CA ASP A 179 32.01 9.80 18.95
C ASP A 179 30.49 9.72 19.10
N LEU A 180 29.74 9.80 17.98
CA LEU A 180 28.27 9.87 18.00
C LEU A 180 27.58 8.53 18.33
N HIS A 181 28.35 7.46 18.57
CA HIS A 181 27.85 6.11 18.86
C HIS A 181 26.66 5.70 17.97
N CYS A 182 26.82 5.85 16.65
CA CYS A 182 25.71 5.75 15.71
C CYS A 182 24.97 4.41 15.81
N ARG A 183 23.63 4.46 15.90
CA ARG A 183 22.79 3.26 15.84
C ARG A 183 22.82 2.63 14.45
N ILE A 184 23.15 1.33 14.40
CA ILE A 184 23.33 0.57 13.15
C ILE A 184 22.13 -0.34 12.90
N HIS A 185 21.32 0.00 11.90
CA HIS A 185 20.16 -0.75 11.41
C HIS A 185 20.24 -0.94 9.89
N LYS A 186 19.35 -1.75 9.30
CA LYS A 186 19.34 -2.07 7.86
C LYS A 186 19.48 -0.86 6.94
N LYS A 187 18.80 0.25 7.24
CA LYS A 187 18.84 1.50 6.46
C LYS A 187 20.04 2.40 6.81
N SER A 188 20.43 2.48 8.09
CA SER A 188 21.51 3.36 8.54
C SER A 188 22.91 2.74 8.46
N ARG A 189 23.03 1.42 8.21
CA ARG A 189 24.31 0.69 8.24
C ARG A 189 25.39 1.21 7.29
N ASN A 190 25.03 2.03 6.30
CA ASN A 190 25.99 2.62 5.37
C ASN A 190 26.36 4.08 5.70
N LYS A 191 25.74 4.70 6.72
CA LYS A 191 25.96 6.12 7.07
C LYS A 191 27.31 6.37 7.75
N CYS A 192 27.72 5.51 8.67
CA CYS A 192 28.99 5.63 9.40
C CYS A 192 29.76 4.31 9.36
N GLN A 193 30.87 4.29 8.63
CA GLN A 193 31.70 3.09 8.46
C GLN A 193 32.43 2.72 9.76
N TYR A 194 32.90 3.71 10.52
CA TYR A 194 33.54 3.52 11.82
C TYR A 194 32.62 2.81 12.81
N CYS A 195 31.45 3.39 13.11
CA CYS A 195 30.49 2.81 14.06
C CYS A 195 29.99 1.43 13.61
N ARG A 196 29.81 1.22 12.29
CA ARG A 196 29.44 -0.10 11.76
C ARG A 196 30.53 -1.13 12.02
N PHE A 197 31.79 -0.80 11.76
CA PHE A 197 32.91 -1.72 11.99
C PHE A 197 33.13 -1.99 13.47
N GLN A 198 33.05 -0.97 14.32
CA GLN A 198 33.08 -1.13 15.77
C GLN A 198 31.96 -2.07 16.24
N LYS A 199 30.74 -1.92 15.74
CA LYS A 199 29.65 -2.83 16.07
C LYS A 199 29.92 -4.26 15.60
N CYS A 200 30.49 -4.46 14.40
CA CYS A 200 30.90 -5.80 13.96
C CYS A 200 31.85 -6.47 14.96
N LEU A 201 32.88 -5.75 15.43
CA LEU A 201 33.82 -6.26 16.42
C LEU A 201 33.14 -6.53 17.77
N MET A 202 32.33 -5.59 18.23
CA MET A 202 31.61 -5.67 19.51
C MET A 202 30.68 -6.89 19.59
N VAL A 203 30.00 -7.24 18.49
CA VAL A 203 29.13 -8.44 18.46
C VAL A 203 29.91 -9.74 18.29
N GLY A 204 31.24 -9.68 18.16
CA GLY A 204 32.12 -10.86 18.10
C GLY A 204 32.61 -11.24 16.71
N MET A 205 32.47 -10.41 15.67
CA MET A 205 33.02 -10.74 14.35
C MET A 205 34.55 -10.80 14.41
N SER A 206 35.11 -11.93 14.02
CA SER A 206 36.56 -12.16 14.03
C SER A 206 37.04 -12.86 12.75
N HIS A 207 38.15 -12.36 12.19
CA HIS A 207 38.82 -13.00 11.07
C HIS A 207 39.30 -14.42 11.41
N ASN A 208 39.59 -14.70 12.69
CA ASN A 208 40.06 -16.02 13.11
C ASN A 208 38.90 -17.01 13.32
N ALA A 209 37.64 -16.54 13.29
CA ALA A 209 36.43 -17.34 13.46
C ALA A 209 35.77 -17.71 12.13
N ILE A 210 36.55 -17.82 11.04
CA ILE A 210 36.04 -18.24 9.73
C ILE A 210 35.71 -19.73 9.78
N ARG A 211 34.42 -20.05 9.61
CA ARG A 211 33.95 -21.43 9.41
C ARG A 211 33.28 -21.53 8.04
N PHE A 212 33.55 -22.63 7.34
CA PHE A 212 32.91 -22.95 6.07
C PHE A 212 31.74 -23.91 6.33
N GLY A 213 30.53 -23.55 5.89
CA GLY A 213 29.36 -24.42 5.99
C GLY A 213 28.67 -24.42 7.37
N ARG A 214 27.61 -25.26 7.45
CA ARG A 214 26.45 -25.29 8.37
C ARG A 214 26.70 -24.82 9.83
N MET A 215 25.63 -24.26 10.41
CA MET A 215 25.54 -23.88 11.84
C MET A 215 25.98 -25.06 12.74
N PRO A 216 26.87 -24.86 13.72
CA PRO A 216 27.21 -25.90 14.69
C PRO A 216 25.97 -26.38 15.42
N GLN A 217 25.84 -27.69 15.64
CA GLN A 217 24.68 -28.25 16.33
C GLN A 217 24.50 -27.67 17.74
N ALA A 218 25.60 -27.41 18.45
CA ALA A 218 25.56 -26.72 19.75
C ALA A 218 24.98 -25.29 19.68
N GLU A 219 25.25 -24.56 18.59
CA GLU A 219 24.67 -23.22 18.37
C GLU A 219 23.18 -23.33 17.99
N LYS A 220 22.82 -24.34 17.21
CA LYS A 220 21.41 -24.65 16.88
C LYS A 220 20.62 -24.98 18.15
N GLU A 221 21.16 -25.84 19.00
CA GLU A 221 20.56 -26.23 20.28
C GLU A 221 20.49 -25.04 21.24
N LYS A 222 21.53 -24.20 21.29
CA LYS A 222 21.51 -22.96 22.08
C LYS A 222 20.43 -21.98 21.60
N LEU A 223 20.29 -21.78 20.29
CA LEU A 223 19.23 -20.94 19.74
C LEU A 223 17.84 -21.50 20.06
N LEU A 224 17.63 -22.81 19.94
CA LEU A 224 16.38 -23.44 20.31
C LEU A 224 16.07 -23.30 21.81
N ALA A 225 17.09 -23.37 22.67
CA ALA A 225 16.96 -23.13 24.10
C ALA A 225 16.70 -21.65 24.46
N GLU A 226 17.33 -20.70 23.76
CA GLU A 226 17.03 -19.26 23.89
C GLU A 226 15.58 -18.97 23.47
N PHE A 227 15.12 -19.55 22.35
CA PHE A 227 13.71 -19.46 21.94
C PHE A 227 12.74 -20.09 22.96
N SER A 228 13.12 -21.19 23.62
CA SER A 228 12.27 -21.84 24.62
C SER A 228 12.24 -21.10 25.96
N SER A 229 13.34 -20.44 26.35
CA SER A 229 13.44 -19.68 27.61
C SER A 229 12.79 -18.30 27.52
N ASP A 230 12.74 -17.67 26.34
CA ASP A 230 11.89 -16.50 26.11
C ASP A 230 10.41 -16.85 26.24
N VAL A 231 9.99 -18.08 25.91
CA VAL A 231 8.59 -18.54 26.11
C VAL A 231 8.25 -18.71 27.59
N ASP A 232 9.20 -19.12 28.42
CA ASP A 232 8.98 -19.35 29.86
C ASP A 232 8.95 -18.04 30.70
N HIS A 233 9.43 -16.92 30.15
CA HIS A 233 9.40 -15.59 30.80
C HIS A 233 8.32 -14.64 30.26
N ILE A 234 7.49 -15.11 29.33
CA ILE A 234 6.38 -14.32 28.76
C ILE A 234 5.19 -14.31 29.73
N HIS A 235 4.80 -13.11 30.20
CA HIS A 235 3.55 -12.94 30.95
C HIS A 235 2.37 -13.44 30.09
N PRO A 236 1.43 -14.24 30.63
CA PRO A 236 0.35 -14.88 29.86
C PRO A 236 -0.42 -13.91 28.97
N GLU A 237 -0.76 -12.73 29.50
CA GLU A 237 -1.43 -11.65 28.76
C GLU A 237 -0.65 -11.18 27.52
N SER A 238 0.67 -11.13 27.60
CA SER A 238 1.51 -10.78 26.44
C SER A 238 1.64 -11.91 25.42
N ALA A 239 1.39 -13.17 25.81
CA ALA A 239 1.32 -14.28 24.87
C ALA A 239 0.04 -14.18 24.02
N ASP A 240 -1.08 -13.89 24.67
CA ASP A 240 -2.39 -13.74 24.02
C ASP A 240 -2.38 -12.57 23.02
N LEU A 241 -1.82 -11.42 23.41
CA LEU A 241 -1.67 -10.26 22.51
C LEU A 241 -0.80 -10.57 21.28
N ARG A 242 0.29 -11.34 21.45
CA ARG A 242 1.12 -11.78 20.32
C ARG A 242 0.41 -12.80 19.44
N ALA A 243 -0.41 -13.68 20.00
CA ALA A 243 -1.22 -14.62 19.25
C ALA A 243 -2.28 -13.87 18.41
N LEU A 244 -2.95 -12.88 18.98
CA LEU A 244 -3.87 -11.99 18.27
C LEU A 244 -3.18 -11.24 17.13
N ALA A 245 -2.02 -10.65 17.38
CA ALA A 245 -1.23 -9.96 16.37
C ALA A 245 -0.87 -10.88 15.20
N ARG A 246 -0.44 -12.11 15.48
CA ARG A 246 -0.13 -13.12 14.46
C ARG A 246 -1.36 -13.52 13.65
N HIS A 247 -2.47 -13.79 14.32
CA HIS A 247 -3.74 -14.15 13.67
C HIS A 247 -4.23 -13.06 12.71
N LEU A 248 -4.18 -11.80 13.14
CA LEU A 248 -4.57 -10.66 12.31
C LEU A 248 -3.59 -10.44 11.15
N TYR A 249 -2.29 -10.63 11.37
CA TYR A 249 -1.29 -10.57 10.30
C TYR A 249 -1.52 -11.66 9.23
N GLU A 250 -1.74 -12.91 9.64
CA GLU A 250 -2.04 -14.01 8.71
C GLU A 250 -3.34 -13.76 7.93
N SER A 251 -4.38 -13.27 8.61
CA SER A 251 -5.64 -12.87 7.98
C SER A 251 -5.44 -11.71 6.99
N TYR A 252 -4.63 -10.71 7.33
CA TYR A 252 -4.26 -9.62 6.43
C TYR A 252 -3.60 -10.14 5.15
N LEU A 253 -2.60 -11.03 5.27
CA LEU A 253 -1.92 -11.63 4.12
C LEU A 253 -2.85 -12.48 3.24
N LYS A 254 -3.86 -13.10 3.84
CA LYS A 254 -4.85 -13.92 3.13
C LYS A 254 -5.80 -13.08 2.30
N TYR A 255 -6.33 -11.99 2.86
CA TYR A 255 -7.40 -11.22 2.23
C TYR A 255 -6.89 -10.07 1.34
N PHE A 256 -5.67 -9.58 1.56
CA PHE A 256 -5.11 -8.47 0.80
C PHE A 256 -3.96 -8.92 -0.11
N PRO A 257 -4.19 -9.06 -1.42
CA PRO A 257 -3.23 -9.68 -2.34
C PRO A 257 -1.96 -8.85 -2.54
N LEU A 258 -2.08 -7.52 -2.56
CA LEU A 258 -0.97 -6.58 -2.71
C LEU A 258 -0.63 -5.94 -1.35
N THR A 259 0.27 -6.57 -0.62
CA THR A 259 0.73 -6.10 0.70
C THR A 259 1.76 -4.98 0.58
N LYS A 260 2.07 -4.28 1.67
CA LYS A 260 3.12 -3.26 1.73
C LYS A 260 4.49 -3.84 1.39
N ALA A 261 4.82 -5.05 1.84
CA ALA A 261 6.07 -5.69 1.48
C ALA A 261 6.19 -5.91 -0.05
N LYS A 262 5.12 -6.37 -0.72
CA LYS A 262 5.09 -6.55 -2.17
C LYS A 262 5.18 -5.21 -2.91
N ALA A 263 4.39 -4.22 -2.50
CA ALA A 263 4.42 -2.88 -3.07
C ALA A 263 5.81 -2.23 -2.95
N ARG A 264 6.46 -2.33 -1.78
CA ARG A 264 7.83 -1.85 -1.58
C ARG A 264 8.86 -2.57 -2.45
N ALA A 265 8.70 -3.87 -2.69
CA ALA A 265 9.59 -4.62 -3.57
C ALA A 265 9.49 -4.08 -5.02
N ILE A 266 8.27 -3.85 -5.51
CA ILE A 266 7.99 -3.30 -6.84
C ILE A 266 8.56 -1.88 -6.95
N LEU A 267 8.18 -0.98 -6.03
CA LEU A 267 8.61 0.42 -6.05
C LEU A 267 10.12 0.62 -5.86
N SER A 268 10.83 -0.37 -5.31
CA SER A 268 12.29 -0.32 -5.16
C SER A 268 13.05 -1.05 -6.26
N GLY A 269 12.35 -1.59 -7.28
CA GLY A 269 12.96 -2.33 -8.39
C GLY A 269 13.64 -3.63 -7.97
N LYS A 270 13.20 -4.25 -6.86
CA LYS A 270 13.80 -5.47 -6.29
C LYS A 270 13.05 -6.75 -6.66
N THR A 271 11.98 -6.67 -7.45
CA THR A 271 11.24 -7.83 -7.94
C THR A 271 11.98 -8.49 -9.10
N SER A 272 11.84 -9.81 -9.24
CA SER A 272 12.28 -10.56 -10.42
C SER A 272 11.35 -10.37 -11.62
N ASP A 273 10.14 -9.85 -11.39
CA ASP A 273 9.13 -9.61 -12.42
C ASP A 273 9.43 -8.35 -13.24
N SER A 274 8.85 -8.27 -14.44
CA SER A 274 8.91 -7.08 -15.30
C SER A 274 8.49 -5.82 -14.56
N ALA A 275 9.20 -4.72 -14.79
CA ALA A 275 8.86 -3.42 -14.23
C ALA A 275 7.39 -3.05 -14.56
N PRO A 276 6.69 -2.32 -13.67
CA PRO A 276 5.31 -1.89 -13.92
C PRO A 276 5.22 -1.05 -15.19
N PHE A 277 4.13 -1.21 -15.94
CA PHE A 277 3.82 -0.31 -17.03
C PHE A 277 3.52 1.09 -16.48
N VAL A 278 4.13 2.13 -17.05
CA VAL A 278 4.01 3.50 -16.51
C VAL A 278 2.96 4.27 -17.29
N ILE A 279 1.95 4.80 -16.59
CA ILE A 279 0.97 5.73 -17.14
C ILE A 279 1.33 7.15 -16.69
N HIS A 280 1.65 8.02 -17.65
CA HIS A 280 2.07 9.40 -17.40
C HIS A 280 1.40 10.43 -18.33
N ASP A 281 0.56 9.99 -19.26
CA ASP A 281 -0.22 10.82 -20.18
C ASP A 281 -1.44 10.04 -20.71
N MET A 282 -2.27 10.68 -21.53
CA MET A 282 -3.46 10.04 -22.10
C MET A 282 -3.14 8.92 -23.09
N LYS A 283 -1.98 8.98 -23.76
CA LYS A 283 -1.56 7.93 -24.71
C LYS A 283 -1.21 6.64 -23.97
N SER A 284 -0.39 6.75 -22.92
CA SER A 284 -0.05 5.63 -22.05
C SER A 284 -1.27 5.11 -21.29
N LEU A 285 -2.22 5.96 -20.90
CA LEU A 285 -3.49 5.50 -20.30
C LEU A 285 -4.30 4.62 -21.28
N LEU A 286 -4.42 5.04 -22.54
CA LEU A 286 -5.07 4.27 -23.60
C LEU A 286 -4.39 2.91 -23.83
N GLU A 287 -3.05 2.89 -23.89
CA GLU A 287 -2.27 1.65 -24.03
C GLU A 287 -2.43 0.72 -22.81
N GLY A 288 -2.52 1.30 -21.61
CA GLY A 288 -2.66 0.59 -20.35
C GLY A 288 -4.07 0.12 -20.00
N GLU A 289 -5.09 0.55 -20.75
CA GLU A 289 -6.50 0.34 -20.41
C GLU A 289 -6.85 -1.14 -20.21
N GLN A 290 -6.32 -2.03 -21.05
CA GLN A 290 -6.59 -3.47 -20.96
C GLN A 290 -6.04 -4.09 -19.66
N MET A 291 -4.93 -3.55 -19.14
CA MET A 291 -4.34 -3.98 -17.87
C MET A 291 -5.12 -3.47 -16.67
N ILE A 292 -5.78 -2.31 -16.79
CA ILE A 292 -6.70 -1.76 -15.77
C ILE A 292 -7.99 -2.59 -15.69
N ASN A 293 -8.51 -3.05 -16.82
CA ASN A 293 -9.84 -3.66 -16.95
C ASN A 293 -9.86 -5.20 -16.88
N SER A 294 -8.76 -5.84 -16.48
CA SER A 294 -8.58 -7.30 -16.62
C SER A 294 -9.40 -8.18 -15.65
N ARG A 295 -10.27 -7.59 -14.81
CA ARG A 295 -11.32 -8.30 -14.05
C ARG A 295 -12.67 -7.57 -14.18
N GLN A 296 -13.52 -8.11 -15.06
CA GLN A 296 -14.98 -7.92 -15.14
C GLN A 296 -15.50 -6.49 -15.41
N MET A 297 -15.79 -6.21 -16.68
CA MET A 297 -16.93 -5.37 -17.05
C MET A 297 -17.99 -6.25 -17.72
N PRO A 298 -19.25 -6.25 -17.27
CA PRO A 298 -20.35 -6.72 -18.10
C PRO A 298 -20.36 -5.90 -19.38
N ALA A 299 -20.38 -6.58 -20.53
CA ALA A 299 -20.45 -5.94 -21.84
C ALA A 299 -21.84 -5.32 -22.06
N GLN A 300 -22.14 -4.22 -21.37
CA GLN A 300 -23.38 -3.48 -21.59
C GLN A 300 -23.24 -2.05 -21.04
N GLU A 301 -22.75 -1.15 -21.90
CA GLU A 301 -23.25 0.22 -22.12
C GLU A 301 -22.25 0.99 -22.99
N LEU A 302 -22.11 0.56 -24.25
CA LEU A 302 -21.48 1.38 -25.28
C LEU A 302 -22.59 1.96 -26.17
N ARG A 303 -23.30 2.96 -25.66
CA ARG A 303 -24.12 3.85 -26.50
C ARG A 303 -24.15 5.26 -25.90
N ARG A 304 -23.30 6.14 -26.44
CA ARG A 304 -23.70 7.44 -27.00
C ARG A 304 -22.50 8.10 -27.67
N ALA A 305 -22.67 8.42 -28.94
CA ALA A 305 -21.79 9.30 -29.68
C ALA A 305 -22.16 10.74 -29.29
N GLU A 306 -21.24 11.44 -28.61
CA GLU A 306 -21.13 12.91 -28.50
C GLU A 306 -20.09 13.38 -27.45
N MET A 307 -19.22 12.49 -26.94
CA MET A 307 -18.09 12.87 -26.08
C MET A 307 -16.76 12.72 -26.81
N SER A 308 -15.81 13.62 -26.52
CA SER A 308 -14.41 13.45 -26.96
C SER A 308 -13.88 12.10 -26.46
N VAL A 309 -13.17 11.37 -27.33
CA VAL A 309 -12.55 10.07 -27.00
C VAL A 309 -11.74 10.13 -25.70
N MET A 310 -11.10 11.27 -25.42
CA MET A 310 -10.33 11.50 -24.20
C MET A 310 -11.19 11.47 -22.93
N HIS A 311 -12.38 12.08 -22.99
CA HIS A 311 -13.31 12.16 -21.86
C HIS A 311 -13.90 10.78 -21.53
N GLU A 312 -14.14 9.95 -22.55
CA GLU A 312 -14.59 8.57 -22.39
C GLU A 312 -13.52 7.68 -21.72
N VAL A 313 -12.24 7.88 -22.02
CA VAL A 313 -11.14 7.11 -21.42
C VAL A 313 -10.96 7.44 -19.94
N GLU A 314 -11.00 8.72 -19.59
CA GLU A 314 -10.94 9.15 -18.18
C GLU A 314 -12.11 8.55 -17.38
N LEU A 315 -13.34 8.69 -17.87
CA LEU A 315 -14.52 8.13 -17.21
C LEU A 315 -14.44 6.61 -17.04
N ARG A 316 -13.95 5.88 -18.05
CA ARG A 316 -13.71 4.43 -17.94
C ARG A 316 -12.67 4.10 -16.87
N PHE A 317 -11.56 4.84 -16.81
CA PHE A 317 -10.57 4.67 -15.74
C PHE A 317 -11.19 4.84 -14.34
N PHE A 318 -12.03 5.87 -14.17
CA PHE A 318 -12.70 6.10 -12.89
C PHE A 318 -13.71 5.02 -12.56
N HIS A 319 -14.48 4.55 -13.54
CA HIS A 319 -15.37 3.41 -13.36
C HIS A 319 -14.59 2.17 -12.89
N SER A 320 -13.42 1.90 -13.47
CA SER A 320 -12.56 0.79 -13.05
C SER A 320 -12.03 0.98 -11.62
N CYS A 321 -11.70 2.20 -11.21
CA CYS A 321 -11.34 2.51 -9.83
C CYS A 321 -12.50 2.23 -8.85
N GLN A 322 -13.74 2.56 -9.23
CA GLN A 322 -14.92 2.28 -8.42
C GLN A 322 -15.15 0.76 -8.29
N SER A 323 -15.08 0.02 -9.40
CA SER A 323 -15.23 -1.44 -9.40
C SER A 323 -14.20 -2.09 -8.47
N ARG A 324 -12.93 -1.70 -8.58
CA ARG A 324 -11.87 -2.17 -7.68
C ARG A 324 -12.09 -1.76 -6.23
N SER A 325 -12.66 -0.59 -5.98
CA SER A 325 -13.03 -0.17 -4.61
C SER A 325 -14.13 -1.06 -4.04
N ALA A 326 -15.14 -1.44 -4.84
CA ALA A 326 -16.19 -2.37 -4.42
C ALA A 326 -15.66 -3.79 -4.15
N GLU A 327 -14.72 -4.28 -4.95
CA GLU A 327 -14.01 -5.54 -4.66
C GLU A 327 -13.23 -5.43 -3.34
N ALA A 328 -12.56 -4.30 -3.10
CA ALA A 328 -11.79 -4.08 -1.88
C ALA A 328 -12.68 -3.99 -0.62
N VAL A 329 -13.91 -3.46 -0.73
CA VAL A 329 -14.90 -3.52 0.37
C VAL A 329 -15.16 -4.97 0.80
N SER A 330 -15.23 -5.89 -0.16
CA SER A 330 -15.44 -7.32 0.14
C SER A 330 -14.24 -7.92 0.86
N GLU A 331 -13.02 -7.57 0.46
CA GLU A 331 -11.79 -7.99 1.13
C GLU A 331 -11.72 -7.45 2.57
N VAL A 332 -12.07 -6.17 2.78
CA VAL A 332 -12.14 -5.57 4.12
C VAL A 332 -13.21 -6.22 4.98
N THR A 333 -14.37 -6.56 4.40
CA THR A 333 -15.44 -7.26 5.12
C THR A 333 -15.00 -8.64 5.58
N GLU A 334 -14.30 -9.40 4.74
CA GLU A 334 -13.78 -10.71 5.11
C GLU A 334 -12.64 -10.61 6.15
N PHE A 335 -11.80 -9.58 6.06
CA PHE A 335 -10.81 -9.28 7.10
C PHE A 335 -11.50 -8.93 8.43
N ALA A 336 -12.55 -8.10 8.42
CA ALA A 336 -13.29 -7.75 9.63
C ALA A 336 -13.90 -8.98 10.32
N LYS A 337 -14.52 -9.89 9.55
CA LYS A 337 -15.04 -11.18 10.07
C LYS A 337 -13.98 -12.06 10.70
N SER A 338 -12.70 -11.91 10.30
CA SER A 338 -11.60 -12.65 10.89
C SER A 338 -11.15 -12.11 12.25
N ILE A 339 -11.55 -10.88 12.61
CA ILE A 339 -11.21 -10.29 13.91
C ILE A 339 -11.95 -11.05 15.02
N PRO A 340 -11.25 -11.62 16.02
CA PRO A 340 -11.90 -12.34 17.11
C PRO A 340 -12.97 -11.50 17.81
N GLY A 341 -14.19 -12.03 17.92
CA GLY A 341 -15.33 -11.36 18.53
C GLY A 341 -16.19 -10.50 17.59
N PHE A 342 -15.69 -10.08 16.41
CA PHE A 342 -16.43 -9.19 15.51
C PHE A 342 -17.78 -9.79 15.06
N VAL A 343 -17.78 -11.04 14.61
CA VAL A 343 -19.01 -11.75 14.16
C VAL A 343 -20.01 -12.01 15.28
N SER A 344 -19.61 -11.83 16.55
CA SER A 344 -20.46 -11.98 17.73
C SER A 344 -21.15 -10.68 18.15
N LEU A 345 -20.78 -9.55 17.55
CA LEU A 345 -21.45 -8.26 17.75
C LEU A 345 -22.85 -8.28 17.12
N ASP A 346 -23.71 -7.32 17.50
CA ASP A 346 -24.99 -7.12 16.82
C ASP A 346 -24.78 -6.90 15.32
N LEU A 347 -25.65 -7.48 14.50
CA LEU A 347 -25.50 -7.41 13.04
C LEU A 347 -25.59 -5.97 12.51
N ASN A 348 -26.43 -5.12 13.12
CA ASN A 348 -26.52 -3.71 12.73
C ASN A 348 -25.25 -2.95 13.12
N ASP A 349 -24.67 -3.29 14.27
CA ASP A 349 -23.38 -2.73 14.69
C ASP A 349 -22.26 -3.16 13.73
N GLN A 350 -22.21 -4.43 13.33
CA GLN A 350 -21.25 -4.92 12.31
C GLN A 350 -21.37 -4.14 11.00
N VAL A 351 -22.59 -3.89 10.51
CA VAL A 351 -22.84 -3.10 9.30
C VAL A 351 -22.42 -1.65 9.49
N THR A 352 -22.76 -1.03 10.62
CA THR A 352 -22.38 0.35 10.94
C THR A 352 -20.87 0.53 11.01
N LEU A 353 -20.16 -0.38 11.69
CA LEU A 353 -18.70 -0.37 11.77
C LEU A 353 -18.04 -0.45 10.39
N LEU A 354 -18.54 -1.32 9.50
CA LEU A 354 -18.05 -1.42 8.13
C LEU A 354 -18.38 -0.18 7.30
N LYS A 355 -19.60 0.36 7.44
CA LYS A 355 -20.04 1.56 6.72
C LYS A 355 -19.11 2.75 6.97
N TYR A 356 -18.76 3.01 8.23
CA TYR A 356 -17.88 4.14 8.57
C TYR A 356 -16.38 3.79 8.47
N GLY A 357 -15.99 2.52 8.65
CA GLY A 357 -14.58 2.10 8.67
C GLY A 357 -13.98 1.81 7.29
N VAL A 358 -14.77 1.37 6.31
CA VAL A 358 -14.21 0.80 5.08
C VAL A 358 -13.42 1.81 4.25
N ILE A 359 -13.91 3.04 4.07
CA ILE A 359 -13.19 4.06 3.29
C ILE A 359 -11.88 4.47 4.00
N GLU A 360 -11.89 4.54 5.33
CA GLU A 360 -10.67 4.78 6.12
C GLU A 360 -9.63 3.67 5.90
N VAL A 361 -10.07 2.40 5.94
CA VAL A 361 -9.23 1.23 5.65
C VAL A 361 -8.69 1.29 4.21
N LEU A 362 -9.52 1.62 3.22
CA LEU A 362 -9.08 1.74 1.83
C LEU A 362 -8.02 2.82 1.65
N ILE A 363 -8.17 3.98 2.30
CA ILE A 363 -7.17 5.07 2.26
C ILE A 363 -5.84 4.61 2.90
N ILE A 364 -5.89 3.86 4.00
CA ILE A 364 -4.69 3.29 4.62
C ILE A 364 -4.05 2.23 3.71
N MET A 365 -4.84 1.41 3.03
CA MET A 365 -4.33 0.36 2.14
C MET A 365 -3.67 0.89 0.87
N ILE A 366 -4.13 2.02 0.33
CA ILE A 366 -3.48 2.63 -0.84
C ILE A 366 -2.17 3.34 -0.48
N ALA A 367 -1.99 3.79 0.76
CA ALA A 367 -0.81 4.58 1.13
C ALA A 367 0.53 3.85 0.89
N PRO A 368 0.70 2.56 1.24
CA PRO A 368 1.87 1.77 0.86
C PRO A 368 2.15 1.63 -0.64
N LEU A 369 1.13 1.85 -1.47
CA LEU A 369 1.22 1.75 -2.93
C LEU A 369 1.72 3.06 -3.56
N MET A 370 1.80 4.13 -2.76
CA MET A 370 2.17 5.47 -3.19
C MET A 370 3.60 5.82 -2.79
N ASN A 371 4.30 6.51 -3.69
CA ASN A 371 5.49 7.29 -3.37
C ASN A 371 5.23 8.76 -3.74
N LYS A 372 6.27 9.60 -3.68
CA LYS A 372 6.16 11.03 -4.01
C LYS A 372 5.79 11.29 -5.49
N ASP A 373 6.09 10.33 -6.37
CA ASP A 373 6.04 10.47 -7.83
C ASP A 373 4.80 9.79 -8.45
N GLY A 374 4.10 8.92 -7.73
CA GLY A 374 2.95 8.19 -8.25
C GLY A 374 2.47 7.02 -7.38
N THR A 375 1.54 6.24 -7.92
CA THR A 375 0.87 5.14 -7.24
C THR A 375 0.86 3.86 -8.07
N LEU A 376 0.98 2.71 -7.41
CA LEU A 376 0.71 1.42 -8.04
C LEU A 376 -0.80 1.19 -8.15
N ILE A 377 -1.24 0.65 -9.30
CA ILE A 377 -2.61 0.15 -9.53
C ILE A 377 -2.55 -1.24 -10.19
N SER A 378 -3.70 -1.86 -10.44
CA SER A 378 -3.80 -3.19 -11.06
C SER A 378 -2.88 -4.23 -10.41
N TYR A 379 -2.98 -4.37 -9.09
CA TYR A 379 -2.17 -5.32 -8.30
C TYR A 379 -0.64 -5.14 -8.47
N GLY A 380 -0.19 -3.92 -8.78
CA GLY A 380 1.23 -3.59 -8.92
C GLY A 380 1.77 -3.69 -10.35
N GLN A 381 0.92 -4.03 -11.33
CA GLN A 381 1.31 -4.12 -12.74
C GLN A 381 1.46 -2.76 -13.42
N ILE A 382 0.82 -1.73 -12.88
CA ILE A 382 0.86 -0.38 -13.43
C ILE A 382 1.34 0.60 -12.37
N PHE A 383 2.19 1.55 -12.77
CA PHE A 383 2.55 2.72 -12.00
C PHE A 383 1.99 3.97 -12.67
N MET A 384 1.05 4.64 -12.03
CA MET A 384 0.45 5.87 -12.53
C MET A 384 1.10 7.08 -11.85
N THR A 385 1.61 8.03 -12.64
CA THR A 385 2.32 9.19 -12.09
C THR A 385 1.36 10.14 -11.41
N ARG A 386 1.84 10.77 -10.32
CA ARG A 386 1.11 11.80 -9.59
C ARG A 386 0.84 13.01 -10.49
N GLU A 387 1.81 13.39 -11.31
CA GLU A 387 1.67 14.52 -12.24
C GLU A 387 0.56 14.27 -13.27
N PHE A 388 0.46 13.05 -13.79
CA PHE A 388 -0.63 12.71 -14.69
C PHE A 388 -1.99 12.75 -13.98
N LEU A 389 -2.10 12.18 -12.78
CA LEU A 389 -3.32 12.27 -11.97
C LEU A 389 -3.75 13.71 -11.70
N LYS A 390 -2.80 14.63 -11.49
CA LYS A 390 -3.06 16.08 -11.37
C LYS A 390 -3.53 16.74 -12.65
N SER A 391 -3.11 16.23 -13.80
CA SER A 391 -3.50 16.76 -15.11
C SER A 391 -4.93 16.37 -15.53
N LEU A 392 -5.55 15.41 -14.84
CA LEU A 392 -6.93 14.99 -15.11
C LEU A 392 -7.91 16.14 -14.84
N ARG A 393 -9.06 16.10 -15.51
CA ARG A 393 -10.08 17.14 -15.34
C ARG A 393 -10.66 17.16 -13.92
N LYS A 394 -11.21 18.31 -13.53
CA LYS A 394 -11.96 18.42 -12.27
C LYS A 394 -13.24 17.58 -12.31
N PRO A 395 -13.69 17.08 -11.15
CA PRO A 395 -13.02 17.13 -9.83
C PRO A 395 -12.02 15.99 -9.57
N PHE A 396 -11.66 15.19 -10.59
CA PHE A 396 -10.85 14.01 -10.40
C PHE A 396 -9.40 14.28 -9.99
N CYS A 397 -8.77 15.31 -10.52
CA CYS A 397 -7.42 15.72 -10.11
C CYS A 397 -7.34 16.10 -8.64
N GLU A 398 -8.41 16.67 -8.08
CA GLU A 398 -8.49 17.07 -6.68
C GLU A 398 -8.72 15.87 -5.74
N MET A 399 -9.26 14.77 -6.27
CA MET A 399 -9.58 13.59 -5.47
C MET A 399 -8.36 12.90 -4.88
N MET A 400 -7.26 12.79 -5.64
CA MET A 400 -6.10 12.00 -5.25
C MET A 400 -5.03 12.78 -4.49
N GLU A 401 -4.93 14.09 -4.67
CA GLU A 401 -3.85 14.89 -4.09
C GLU A 401 -3.79 14.83 -2.55
N PRO A 402 -4.90 14.97 -1.80
CA PRO A 402 -4.89 14.82 -0.34
C PRO A 402 -4.41 13.42 0.10
N LYS A 403 -4.65 12.39 -0.71
CA LYS A 403 -4.23 11.01 -0.40
C LYS A 403 -2.74 10.84 -0.62
N PHE A 404 -2.14 11.48 -1.63
CA PHE A 404 -0.69 11.52 -1.78
C PHE A 404 -0.01 12.21 -0.59
N GLU A 405 -0.50 13.39 -0.19
CA GLU A 405 0.05 14.13 0.95
C GLU A 405 -0.05 13.37 2.27
N PHE A 406 -1.20 12.71 2.50
CA PHE A 406 -1.38 11.80 3.61
C PHE A 406 -0.40 10.62 3.53
N SER A 407 -0.31 9.98 2.37
CA SER A 407 0.50 8.77 2.18
C SER A 407 1.99 9.02 2.42
N VAL A 408 2.52 10.17 1.99
CA VAL A 408 3.91 10.57 2.29
C VAL A 408 4.15 10.62 3.80
N ARG A 409 3.26 11.27 4.55
CA ARG A 409 3.35 11.40 6.01
C ARG A 409 3.13 10.06 6.71
N PHE A 410 2.18 9.25 6.25
CA PHE A 410 1.88 7.94 6.81
C PHE A 410 3.03 6.94 6.56
N ASN A 411 3.60 6.92 5.36
CA ASN A 411 4.72 6.03 5.03
C ASN A 411 6.00 6.37 5.79
N ALA A 412 6.17 7.62 6.25
CA ALA A 412 7.26 8.04 7.11
C ALA A 412 7.21 7.43 8.52
N LEU A 413 6.07 6.86 8.94
CA LEU A 413 5.97 6.06 10.17
C LEU A 413 6.62 4.67 10.02
N GLU A 414 6.98 4.30 8.79
CA GLU A 414 7.72 3.09 8.44
C GLU A 414 7.10 1.74 8.82
N LEU A 415 5.83 1.72 9.25
CA LEU A 415 5.05 0.52 9.60
C LEU A 415 5.25 -0.66 8.63
N ASP A 416 5.23 -1.88 9.12
CA ASP A 416 5.23 -3.09 8.29
C ASP A 416 3.83 -3.71 8.15
N ASP A 417 3.70 -4.81 7.40
CA ASP A 417 2.40 -5.47 7.18
C ASP A 417 1.74 -5.97 8.48
N SER A 418 2.51 -6.31 9.52
CA SER A 418 1.98 -6.77 10.80
C SER A 418 1.43 -5.61 11.64
N ASP A 419 2.11 -4.46 11.62
CA ASP A 419 1.61 -3.22 12.24
C ASP A 419 0.33 -2.75 11.54
N MET A 420 0.31 -2.81 10.20
CA MET A 420 -0.83 -2.42 9.37
C MET A 420 -2.05 -3.28 9.69
N ALA A 421 -1.91 -4.59 9.80
CA ALA A 421 -3.01 -5.50 10.12
C ALA A 421 -3.73 -5.13 11.43
N LEU A 422 -2.96 -4.85 12.48
CA LEU A 422 -3.51 -4.40 13.77
C LEU A 422 -4.18 -3.03 13.65
N PHE A 423 -3.54 -2.08 12.96
CA PHE A 423 -4.10 -0.75 12.80
C PHE A 423 -5.41 -0.73 12.01
N LEU A 424 -5.54 -1.57 10.97
CA LEU A 424 -6.80 -1.73 10.25
C LEU A 424 -7.91 -2.27 11.16
N ALA A 425 -7.60 -3.23 12.04
CA ALA A 425 -8.57 -3.77 12.99
C ALA A 425 -9.02 -2.71 14.02
N VAL A 426 -8.10 -1.84 14.50
CA VAL A 426 -8.45 -0.69 15.37
C VAL A 426 -9.43 0.26 14.68
N ILE A 427 -9.22 0.57 13.39
CA ILE A 427 -10.09 1.45 12.61
C ILE A 427 -11.51 0.86 12.47
N ILE A 428 -11.59 -0.44 12.15
CA ILE A 428 -12.87 -1.15 11.99
C ILE A 428 -13.65 -1.16 13.31
N LEU A 429 -12.98 -1.38 14.44
CA LEU A 429 -13.59 -1.50 15.77
C LEU A 429 -13.77 -0.14 16.48
N SER A 430 -14.03 0.96 15.78
CA SER A 430 -14.18 2.25 16.48
C SER A 430 -15.56 2.38 17.12
N GLY A 431 -15.62 2.51 18.45
CA GLY A 431 -16.87 2.65 19.21
C GLY A 431 -17.57 4.01 19.06
N ASP A 432 -16.93 4.98 18.39
CA ASP A 432 -17.44 6.33 18.19
C ASP A 432 -18.27 6.52 16.91
N ARG A 433 -18.65 5.42 16.22
CA ARG A 433 -19.44 5.52 14.99
C ARG A 433 -20.89 5.94 15.29
N PRO A 434 -21.48 6.86 14.51
CA PRO A 434 -22.89 7.20 14.63
C PRO A 434 -23.80 5.99 14.39
N GLY A 435 -24.83 5.83 15.23
CA GLY A 435 -25.86 4.79 15.05
C GLY A 435 -25.56 3.43 15.67
N LEU A 436 -24.45 3.30 16.41
CA LEU A 436 -24.15 2.07 17.17
C LEU A 436 -25.16 1.84 18.30
N LEU A 437 -25.59 0.60 18.45
CA LEU A 437 -26.52 0.12 19.46
C LEU A 437 -25.78 -0.33 20.72
N ASN A 438 -24.75 -1.17 20.58
CA ASN A 438 -23.99 -1.76 21.67
C ASN A 438 -22.52 -1.35 21.62
N VAL A 439 -22.20 -0.16 22.13
CA VAL A 439 -20.84 0.41 22.07
C VAL A 439 -19.84 -0.37 22.93
N LYS A 440 -20.23 -0.80 24.14
CA LYS A 440 -19.29 -1.39 25.09
C LYS A 440 -18.56 -2.66 24.57
N PRO A 441 -19.25 -3.67 23.99
CA PRO A 441 -18.58 -4.82 23.39
C PRO A 441 -17.59 -4.44 22.27
N ILE A 442 -17.87 -3.37 21.51
CA ILE A 442 -17.01 -2.89 20.43
C ILE A 442 -15.74 -2.28 21.02
N GLU A 443 -15.88 -1.41 22.03
CA GLU A 443 -14.75 -0.80 22.73
C GLU A 443 -13.88 -1.85 23.43
N ASP A 444 -14.46 -2.89 24.03
CA ASP A 444 -13.70 -3.98 24.68
C ASP A 444 -12.84 -4.74 23.65
N LEU A 445 -13.38 -4.99 22.45
CA LEU A 445 -12.61 -5.57 21.35
C LEU A 445 -11.52 -4.61 20.87
N GLN A 446 -11.85 -3.32 20.71
CA GLN A 446 -10.90 -2.31 20.25
C GLN A 446 -9.73 -2.15 21.23
N GLU A 447 -10.00 -2.13 22.53
CA GLU A 447 -9.01 -2.02 23.60
C GLU A 447 -8.02 -3.20 23.54
N THR A 448 -8.53 -4.41 23.35
CA THR A 448 -7.69 -5.61 23.18
C THR A 448 -6.75 -5.49 21.96
N VAL A 449 -7.27 -5.01 20.83
CA VAL A 449 -6.46 -4.79 19.62
C VAL A 449 -5.47 -3.64 19.80
N LEU A 450 -5.84 -2.57 20.52
CA LEU A 450 -4.96 -1.44 20.84
C LEU A 450 -3.78 -1.88 21.70
N HIS A 451 -4.01 -2.72 22.73
CA HIS A 451 -2.92 -3.31 23.52
C HIS A 451 -1.99 -4.18 22.67
N ALA A 452 -2.55 -4.98 21.75
CA ALA A 452 -1.74 -5.77 20.82
C ALA A 452 -0.92 -4.88 19.87
N LEU A 453 -1.51 -3.80 19.35
CA LEU A 453 -0.83 -2.80 18.52
C LEU A 453 0.30 -2.11 19.28
N GLU A 454 0.06 -1.67 20.51
CA GLU A 454 1.08 -1.00 21.32
C GLU A 454 2.27 -1.93 21.60
N LEU A 455 2.00 -3.19 21.98
CA LEU A 455 3.04 -4.20 22.19
C LEU A 455 3.82 -4.50 20.91
N GLN A 456 3.12 -4.66 19.78
CA GLN A 456 3.73 -4.90 18.47
C GLN A 456 4.65 -3.75 18.08
N LEU A 457 4.20 -2.50 18.18
CA LEU A 457 5.00 -1.33 17.81
C LEU A 457 6.22 -1.17 18.71
N LYS A 458 6.09 -1.40 20.03
CA LYS A 458 7.23 -1.38 20.96
C LYS A 458 8.28 -2.45 20.63
N THR A 459 7.82 -3.62 20.20
CA THR A 459 8.69 -4.76 19.87
C THR A 459 9.40 -4.55 18.52
N SER A 460 8.66 -4.14 17.49
CA SER A 460 9.16 -4.03 16.12
C SER A 460 9.89 -2.71 15.85
N HIS A 461 9.59 -1.66 16.62
CA HIS A 461 10.18 -0.32 16.45
C HIS A 461 10.70 0.24 17.79
N PRO A 462 11.66 -0.42 18.45
CA PRO A 462 12.12 -0.06 19.80
C PRO A 462 12.72 1.35 19.90
N ASP A 463 13.19 1.90 18.78
CA ASP A 463 13.78 3.23 18.70
C ASP A 463 12.74 4.36 18.54
N SER A 464 11.48 4.02 18.28
CA SER A 464 10.41 4.97 17.95
C SER A 464 9.45 5.19 19.12
N LEU A 465 9.92 5.87 20.17
CA LEU A 465 9.26 6.02 21.48
C LEU A 465 7.79 6.53 21.46
N GLN A 466 7.40 7.27 20.43
CA GLN A 466 6.06 7.88 20.30
C GLN A 466 5.28 7.32 19.09
N LEU A 467 5.68 6.17 18.54
CA LEU A 467 5.08 5.63 17.33
C LEU A 467 3.60 5.29 17.52
N PHE A 468 3.23 4.68 18.65
CA PHE A 468 1.83 4.35 18.96
C PHE A 468 0.92 5.58 18.91
N ALA A 469 1.27 6.65 19.63
CA ALA A 469 0.52 7.90 19.60
C ALA A 469 0.47 8.53 18.20
N LYS A 470 1.59 8.52 17.46
CA LYS A 470 1.64 9.03 16.07
C LYS A 470 0.75 8.25 15.11
N VAL A 471 0.62 6.93 15.30
CA VAL A 471 -0.28 6.07 14.51
C VAL A 471 -1.73 6.38 14.83
N LEU A 472 -2.10 6.49 16.11
CA LEU A 472 -3.47 6.84 16.51
C LEU A 472 -3.89 8.22 15.99
N GLN A 473 -2.97 9.19 15.98
CA GLN A 473 -3.24 10.52 15.43
C GLN A 473 -3.65 10.49 13.94
N LYS A 474 -3.25 9.45 13.19
CA LYS A 474 -3.67 9.28 11.79
C LYS A 474 -5.16 8.97 11.66
N MET A 475 -5.81 8.41 12.69
CA MET A 475 -7.26 8.18 12.65
C MET A 475 -8.04 9.49 12.49
N THR A 476 -7.61 10.57 13.16
CA THR A 476 -8.24 11.89 12.98
C THR A 476 -8.03 12.44 11.58
N ASP A 477 -6.82 12.29 11.01
CA ASP A 477 -6.53 12.69 9.63
C ASP A 477 -7.45 11.93 8.63
N LEU A 478 -7.72 10.64 8.89
CA LEU A 478 -8.60 9.82 8.04
C LEU A 478 -10.04 10.34 8.01
N ARG A 479 -10.59 10.78 9.16
CA ARG A 479 -11.96 11.32 9.22
C ARG A 479 -12.13 12.52 8.28
N GLN A 480 -11.15 13.42 8.25
CA GLN A 480 -11.15 14.54 7.33
C GLN A 480 -11.04 14.08 5.86
N LEU A 481 -10.12 13.17 5.56
CA LEU A 481 -9.94 12.66 4.19
C LEU A 481 -11.17 11.95 3.64
N VAL A 482 -11.91 11.22 4.48
CA VAL A 482 -13.18 10.60 4.09
C VAL A 482 -14.23 11.66 3.83
N THR A 483 -14.35 12.66 4.71
CA THR A 483 -15.29 13.78 4.53
C THR A 483 -15.05 14.49 3.20
N ASP A 484 -13.79 14.87 2.91
CA ASP A 484 -13.41 15.52 1.65
C ASP A 484 -13.69 14.62 0.45
N HIS A 485 -13.43 13.31 0.58
CA HIS A 485 -13.69 12.34 -0.50
C HIS A 485 -15.19 12.24 -0.80
N VAL A 486 -16.05 12.17 0.22
CA VAL A 486 -17.51 12.11 0.04
C VAL A 486 -18.03 13.38 -0.63
N GLN A 487 -17.55 14.55 -0.21
CA GLN A 487 -17.91 15.84 -0.84
C GLN A 487 -17.54 15.87 -2.33
N LEU A 488 -16.35 15.40 -2.69
CA LEU A 488 -15.93 15.33 -4.10
C LEU A 488 -16.77 14.33 -4.91
N ILE A 489 -17.17 13.20 -4.32
CA ILE A 489 -18.08 12.24 -4.97
C ILE A 489 -19.49 12.83 -5.16
N GLN A 490 -19.98 13.62 -4.20
CA GLN A 490 -21.25 14.34 -4.34
C GLN A 490 -21.16 15.38 -5.45
N LEU A 491 -20.09 16.18 -5.51
CA LEU A 491 -19.85 17.13 -6.59
C LEU A 491 -19.80 16.43 -7.95
N LEU A 492 -19.11 15.29 -8.06
CA LEU A 492 -19.10 14.48 -9.29
C LEU A 492 -20.50 14.11 -9.75
N LYS A 493 -21.34 13.67 -8.82
CA LYS A 493 -22.73 13.27 -9.12
C LYS A 493 -23.58 14.45 -9.61
N GLU A 494 -23.28 15.67 -9.17
CA GLU A 494 -23.98 16.88 -9.61
C GLU A 494 -23.47 17.39 -10.96
N THR A 495 -22.17 17.29 -11.22
CA THR A 495 -21.54 17.84 -12.43
C THR A 495 -21.58 16.89 -13.63
N GLU A 496 -21.58 15.59 -13.40
CA GLU A 496 -21.47 14.57 -14.45
C GLU A 496 -22.80 13.84 -14.69
N VAL A 497 -23.45 14.14 -15.82
CA VAL A 497 -24.80 13.65 -16.16
C VAL A 497 -24.88 12.12 -16.23
N ASP A 498 -23.80 11.44 -16.66
CA ASP A 498 -23.73 9.99 -16.80
C ASP A 498 -22.95 9.29 -15.67
N TRP A 499 -22.65 10.00 -14.57
CA TRP A 499 -21.91 9.39 -13.46
C TRP A 499 -22.81 8.53 -12.57
N CYS A 500 -22.62 7.22 -12.65
CA CYS A 500 -23.23 6.26 -11.74
C CYS A 500 -22.18 5.73 -10.75
N LEU A 501 -22.41 5.94 -9.46
CA LEU A 501 -21.58 5.36 -8.42
C LEU A 501 -21.95 3.88 -8.26
N HIS A 502 -20.97 2.99 -8.10
CA HIS A 502 -21.21 1.57 -7.86
C HIS A 502 -22.21 1.38 -6.69
N PRO A 503 -23.26 0.52 -6.82
CA PRO A 503 -24.35 0.44 -5.84
C PRO A 503 -23.91 0.21 -4.39
N LEU A 504 -22.89 -0.64 -4.20
CA LEU A 504 -22.30 -0.87 -2.87
C LEU A 504 -21.66 0.38 -2.27
N LEU A 505 -20.92 1.14 -3.08
CA LEU A 505 -20.29 2.39 -2.64
C LEU A 505 -21.34 3.45 -2.36
N GLN A 506 -22.43 3.46 -3.14
CA GLN A 506 -23.57 4.33 -2.89
C GLN A 506 -24.23 4.05 -1.54
N GLU A 507 -24.38 2.77 -1.15
CA GLU A 507 -24.93 2.43 0.16
C GLU A 507 -24.00 2.85 1.31
N ILE A 508 -22.68 2.65 1.14
CA ILE A 508 -21.66 3.05 2.12
C ILE A 508 -21.64 4.57 2.32
N MET A 509 -21.64 5.34 1.22
CA MET A 509 -21.55 6.80 1.26
C MET A 509 -22.88 7.48 1.54
N ARG A 510 -24.01 6.77 1.49
CA ARG A 510 -25.32 7.35 1.81
C ARG A 510 -25.36 7.72 3.28
N ASP A 511 -25.72 8.97 3.58
CA ASP A 511 -25.79 9.50 4.95
C ASP A 511 -24.46 9.37 5.72
N LEU A 512 -23.34 9.35 4.99
CA LEU A 512 -22.00 9.33 5.55
C LEU A 512 -21.51 10.76 5.75
N TYR A 513 -21.45 11.18 7.02
CA TYR A 513 -21.09 12.52 7.53
C TYR A 513 -22.06 13.65 7.20
#